data_AF-A0A1A9I397-F1
#
_entry.id   AF-A0A1A9I397-F1
#
_cell.length_a   1.000
_cell.length_b   1.000
_cell.length_c   1.000
_cell.angle_alpha   90.00
_cell.angle_beta   90.00
_cell.angle_gamma   90.00
#
_symmetry.space_group_name_H-M   'P 1'
#
loop_
_entity.id
_entity.type
_entity.pdbx_description
1 polymer ?
#
loop_
_entity_poly.entity_id
_entity_poly.type
_entity_poly.pdbx_seq_one_letter_code
_entity_poly.pdbx_strand_id
1 'polypeptide(L)'
;MELHQIGQENRVYFAGDHVLKVGYNYLKFYETPIRFLDNKIALHNYLFPDTRLELTGFTHTYDTNNENAIVFAPIFKQRYVKGNVLSFSEVDAFQEELVRRGFTNWAGPALYTGRDYIIKDMHIDNIMLTDQRNYRFIDTVPFLNTPELGYGGTREYGDAKVRKIPV
;
A
#
# COMPACT_ATOMS: atom_id res chain seq x y z
N MET A 1 -5.95 -22.29 -4.85
CA MET A 1 -5.80 -21.02 -4.12
C MET A 1 -6.34 -21.26 -2.72
N GLU A 2 -5.54 -20.96 -1.72
CA GLU A 2 -5.91 -21.17 -0.31
C GLU A 2 -6.01 -19.82 0.37
N LEU A 3 -7.03 -19.64 1.22
CA LEU A 3 -7.12 -18.44 2.06
C LEU A 3 -5.91 -18.41 2.99
N HIS A 4 -5.08 -17.40 2.84
CA HIS A 4 -3.85 -17.24 3.59
C HIS A 4 -4.03 -16.33 4.80
N GLN A 5 -4.77 -15.22 4.62
CA GLN A 5 -4.95 -14.21 5.65
C GLN A 5 -6.25 -13.45 5.43
N ILE A 6 -6.93 -13.10 6.52
CA ILE A 6 -8.01 -12.10 6.54
C ILE A 6 -7.46 -10.90 7.33
N GLY A 7 -7.33 -9.75 6.67
CA GLY A 7 -6.98 -8.48 7.29
C GLY A 7 -8.18 -7.56 7.47
N GLN A 8 -7.96 -6.33 7.94
CA GLN A 8 -9.02 -5.31 7.95
C GLN A 8 -9.27 -4.75 6.54
N GLU A 9 -8.23 -4.69 5.70
CA GLU A 9 -8.29 -4.07 4.37
C GLU A 9 -8.61 -5.07 3.25
N ASN A 10 -8.21 -6.33 3.42
CA ASN A 10 -8.22 -7.32 2.35
C ASN A 10 -8.31 -8.78 2.83
N ARG A 11 -8.73 -9.66 1.92
CA ARG A 11 -8.56 -11.11 2.01
C ARG A 11 -7.45 -11.54 1.07
N VAL A 12 -6.47 -12.26 1.60
CA VAL A 12 -5.28 -12.71 0.87
C VAL A 12 -5.41 -14.20 0.57
N TYR A 13 -5.23 -14.56 -0.69
CA TYR A 13 -5.20 -15.94 -1.16
C TYR A 13 -3.82 -16.27 -1.69
N PHE A 14 -3.23 -17.35 -1.20
CA PHE A 14 -1.94 -17.83 -1.69
C PHE A 14 -2.11 -18.59 -3.01
N ALA A 15 -1.25 -18.28 -3.98
CA ALA A 15 -1.27 -18.82 -5.33
C ALA A 15 0.16 -19.14 -5.83
N GLY A 16 0.96 -19.81 -4.99
CA GLY A 16 2.31 -20.25 -5.35
C GLY A 16 3.35 -19.15 -5.18
N ASP A 17 3.77 -18.51 -6.28
CA ASP A 17 4.79 -17.44 -6.24
C ASP A 17 4.20 -16.04 -5.97
N HIS A 18 2.87 -15.94 -5.94
CA HIS A 18 2.13 -14.71 -5.73
C HIS A 18 0.96 -14.91 -4.77
N VAL A 19 0.41 -13.78 -4.33
CA VAL A 19 -0.86 -13.69 -3.62
C VAL A 19 -1.86 -12.93 -4.46
N LEU A 20 -3.13 -13.31 -4.33
CA LEU A 20 -4.26 -12.50 -4.77
C LEU A 20 -4.87 -11.81 -3.55
N LYS A 21 -5.08 -10.51 -3.64
CA LYS A 21 -5.68 -9.69 -2.57
C LYS A 21 -7.02 -9.15 -3.05
N VAL A 22 -8.09 -9.50 -2.35
CA VAL A 22 -9.42 -8.89 -2.55
C VAL A 22 -9.54 -7.73 -1.58
N GLY A 23 -9.39 -6.51 -2.07
CA GLY A 23 -9.20 -5.31 -1.26
C GLY A 23 -10.46 -4.51 -0.99
N TYR A 24 -11.36 -5.02 -0.15
CA TYR A 24 -12.68 -4.43 0.10
C TYR A 24 -12.66 -3.10 0.87
N ASN A 25 -11.57 -2.76 1.53
CA ASN A 25 -11.51 -1.56 2.38
C ASN A 25 -10.52 -0.50 1.88
N TYR A 26 -9.91 -0.65 0.70
CA TYR A 26 -8.96 0.36 0.20
C TYR A 26 -9.62 1.64 -0.26
N LEU A 27 -10.83 1.56 -0.79
CA LEU A 27 -11.53 2.71 -1.34
C LEU A 27 -11.85 3.75 -0.26
N LYS A 28 -11.88 3.35 1.03
CA LYS A 28 -12.05 4.28 2.16
C LYS A 28 -10.89 5.29 2.30
N PHE A 29 -9.71 4.96 1.76
CA PHE A 29 -8.53 5.82 1.86
C PHE A 29 -8.42 6.84 0.72
N TYR A 30 -9.24 6.74 -0.33
CA TYR A 30 -9.09 7.54 -1.54
C TYR A 30 -10.43 8.14 -1.96
N GLU A 31 -10.46 9.46 -2.12
CA GLU A 31 -11.69 10.21 -2.39
C GLU A 31 -12.31 9.89 -3.76
N THR A 32 -11.50 9.52 -4.75
CA THR A 32 -11.96 9.28 -6.12
C THR A 32 -11.27 8.06 -6.74
N PRO A 33 -11.87 7.43 -7.78
CA PRO A 33 -11.23 6.33 -8.50
C PRO A 33 -9.86 6.70 -9.09
N ILE A 34 -9.69 7.93 -9.57
CA ILE A 34 -8.40 8.37 -10.11
C ILE A 34 -7.37 8.51 -8.99
N ARG A 35 -7.74 9.05 -7.82
CA ARG A 35 -6.85 9.09 -6.64
C ARG A 35 -6.45 7.70 -6.20
N PHE A 36 -7.36 6.73 -6.25
CA PHE A 36 -7.04 5.33 -5.96
C PHE A 36 -6.02 4.76 -6.95
N LEU A 37 -6.21 4.96 -8.26
CA LEU A 37 -5.27 4.47 -9.29
C LEU A 37 -3.90 5.15 -9.17
N ASP A 38 -3.87 6.47 -9.03
CA ASP A 38 -2.63 7.24 -8.91
C ASP A 38 -1.85 6.85 -7.66
N ASN A 39 -2.53 6.64 -6.55
CA ASN A 39 -1.87 6.41 -5.27
C ASN A 39 -1.66 4.92 -4.96
N LYS A 40 -2.74 4.13 -4.86
CA LYS A 40 -2.64 2.72 -4.46
C LYS A 40 -1.89 1.88 -5.49
N ILE A 41 -1.94 2.25 -6.77
CA ILE A 41 -1.30 1.48 -7.84
C ILE A 41 -0.03 2.17 -8.33
N ALA A 42 -0.14 3.33 -8.96
CA ALA A 42 1.00 3.95 -9.62
C ALA A 42 2.08 4.37 -8.62
N LEU A 43 1.71 5.14 -7.58
CA LEU A 43 2.66 5.61 -6.58
C LEU A 43 3.19 4.47 -5.70
N HIS A 44 2.35 3.51 -5.29
CA HIS A 44 2.84 2.31 -4.60
C HIS A 44 3.91 1.59 -5.42
N ASN A 45 3.65 1.33 -6.69
CA ASN A 45 4.59 0.62 -7.56
C ASN A 45 5.87 1.41 -7.83
N TYR A 46 5.77 2.75 -7.84
CA TYR A 46 6.93 3.63 -7.95
C TYR A 46 7.80 3.58 -6.68
N LEU A 47 7.19 3.65 -5.49
CA LEU A 47 7.91 3.64 -4.21
C LEU A 47 8.42 2.25 -3.82
N PHE A 48 7.67 1.20 -4.16
CA PHE A 48 7.91 -0.18 -3.72
C PHE A 48 7.89 -1.16 -4.90
N PRO A 49 8.84 -1.05 -5.85
CA PRO A 49 8.84 -1.87 -7.06
C PRO A 49 9.00 -3.37 -6.77
N ASP A 50 9.67 -3.74 -5.68
CA ASP A 50 9.86 -5.13 -5.25
C ASP A 50 8.56 -5.81 -4.79
N THR A 51 7.55 -5.02 -4.42
CA THR A 51 6.23 -5.46 -3.95
C THR A 51 5.12 -4.82 -4.77
N ARG A 52 5.36 -4.63 -6.07
CA ARG A 52 4.38 -4.03 -6.99
C ARG A 52 3.03 -4.76 -6.96
N LEU A 53 1.97 -3.98 -7.10
CA LEU A 53 0.59 -4.40 -7.27
C LEU A 53 0.23 -4.40 -8.76
N GLU A 54 -0.35 -5.49 -9.21
CA GLU A 54 -1.01 -5.61 -10.51
C GLU A 54 -2.52 -5.65 -10.26
N LEU A 55 -3.27 -4.65 -10.72
CA LEU A 55 -4.74 -4.65 -10.67
C LEU A 55 -5.26 -5.61 -11.75
N THR A 56 -5.73 -6.78 -11.34
CA THR A 56 -6.15 -7.85 -12.27
C THR A 56 -7.65 -7.81 -12.59
N GLY A 57 -8.42 -7.09 -11.79
CA GLY A 57 -9.85 -6.94 -12.00
C GLY A 57 -10.58 -6.40 -10.79
N PHE A 58 -11.89 -6.56 -10.80
CA PHE A 58 -12.79 -6.15 -9.73
C PHE A 58 -13.78 -7.26 -9.44
N THR A 59 -14.25 -7.32 -8.20
CA THR A 59 -15.31 -8.22 -7.75
C THR A 59 -16.23 -7.48 -6.79
N HIS A 60 -17.27 -8.16 -6.34
CA HIS A 60 -17.94 -7.82 -5.11
C HIS A 60 -17.55 -8.81 -4.01
N THR A 61 -17.68 -8.41 -2.74
CA THR A 61 -17.55 -9.27 -1.56
C THR A 61 -18.45 -8.73 -0.44
N TYR A 62 -18.56 -9.45 0.67
CA TYR A 62 -19.25 -8.98 1.86
C TYR A 62 -18.31 -8.19 2.78
N ASP A 63 -18.82 -7.13 3.39
CA ASP A 63 -18.14 -6.40 4.46
C ASP A 63 -17.90 -7.35 5.65
N THR A 64 -16.68 -7.34 6.20
CA THR A 64 -16.32 -8.14 7.38
C THR A 64 -16.99 -7.66 8.66
N ASN A 65 -17.44 -6.40 8.69
CA ASN A 65 -18.14 -5.80 9.83
C ASN A 65 -19.66 -5.84 9.68
N ASN A 66 -20.16 -6.10 8.47
CA ASN A 66 -21.59 -6.23 8.16
C ASN A 66 -21.78 -7.21 7.01
N GLU A 67 -21.95 -8.49 7.34
CA GLU A 67 -21.99 -9.59 6.36
C GLU A 67 -23.11 -9.46 5.29
N ASN A 68 -24.07 -8.56 5.49
CA ASN A 68 -25.14 -8.29 4.53
C ASN A 68 -24.83 -7.14 3.55
N ALA A 69 -23.74 -6.38 3.77
CA ALA A 69 -23.34 -5.28 2.90
C ALA A 69 -22.39 -5.77 1.80
N ILE A 70 -22.83 -5.62 0.54
CA ILE A 70 -22.00 -5.91 -0.63
C ILE A 70 -21.06 -4.73 -0.88
N VAL A 71 -19.77 -5.01 -0.96
CA VAL A 71 -18.70 -4.03 -1.21
C VAL A 71 -18.03 -4.32 -2.54
N PHE A 72 -17.86 -3.26 -3.35
CA PHE A 72 -17.06 -3.31 -4.57
C PHE A 72 -15.58 -3.38 -4.21
N ALA A 73 -14.87 -4.40 -4.69
CA ALA A 73 -13.50 -4.69 -4.29
C ALA A 73 -12.57 -4.87 -5.49
N PRO A 74 -11.47 -4.10 -5.59
CA PRO A 74 -10.39 -4.40 -6.53
C PRO A 74 -9.67 -5.70 -6.15
N ILE A 75 -9.18 -6.41 -7.16
CA ILE A 75 -8.34 -7.59 -7.01
C ILE A 75 -6.92 -7.24 -7.43
N PHE A 76 -5.96 -7.47 -6.54
CA PHE A 76 -4.54 -7.29 -6.83
C PHE A 76 -3.81 -8.61 -6.88
N LYS A 77 -2.89 -8.74 -7.82
CA LYS A 77 -1.82 -9.72 -7.79
C LYS A 77 -0.55 -9.05 -7.29
N GLN A 78 0.11 -9.68 -6.31
CA GLN A 78 1.38 -9.22 -5.75
C GLN A 78 2.30 -10.43 -5.56
N ARG A 79 3.60 -10.30 -5.84
CA ARG A 79 4.56 -11.37 -5.55
C ARG A 79 4.53 -11.71 -4.05
N TYR A 80 4.53 -12.99 -3.71
CA TYR A 80 4.60 -13.41 -2.33
C TYR A 80 5.97 -13.07 -1.75
N VAL A 81 5.98 -12.34 -0.63
CA VAL A 81 7.21 -11.95 0.06
C VAL A 81 7.55 -13.02 1.08
N LYS A 82 8.67 -13.72 0.85
CA LYS A 82 9.23 -14.63 1.85
C LYS A 82 10.02 -13.82 2.88
N GLY A 83 9.59 -13.88 4.13
CA GLY A 83 10.18 -13.13 5.24
C GLY A 83 9.25 -13.16 6.45
N ASN A 84 9.61 -12.42 7.48
CA ASN A 84 8.79 -12.24 8.67
C ASN A 84 8.29 -10.80 8.75
N VAL A 85 7.14 -10.58 9.40
CA VAL A 85 6.74 -9.21 9.78
C VAL A 85 7.80 -8.59 10.67
N LEU A 86 7.96 -7.27 10.58
CA LEU A 86 8.93 -6.53 11.39
C LEU A 86 8.60 -6.73 12.87
N SER A 87 9.60 -7.03 13.69
CA SER A 87 9.40 -7.16 15.13
C SER A 87 9.50 -5.81 15.84
N PHE A 88 8.87 -5.66 17.01
CA PHE A 88 8.98 -4.44 17.81
C PHE A 88 10.43 -4.08 18.18
N SER A 89 11.31 -5.06 18.36
CA SER A 89 12.74 -4.83 18.64
C SER A 89 13.52 -4.27 17.45
N GLU A 90 12.95 -4.28 16.23
CA GLU A 90 13.59 -3.79 15.01
C GLU A 90 13.02 -2.44 14.55
N VAL A 91 11.96 -1.95 15.21
CA VAL A 91 11.26 -0.70 14.84
C VAL A 91 12.18 0.51 14.93
N ASP A 92 13.02 0.60 15.94
CA ASP A 92 13.90 1.76 16.12
C ASP A 92 14.91 1.87 14.96
N ALA A 93 15.56 0.77 14.61
CA ALA A 93 16.50 0.71 13.48
C ALA A 93 15.81 1.02 12.14
N PHE A 94 14.56 0.60 11.98
CA PHE A 94 13.75 0.93 10.82
C PHE A 94 13.39 2.43 10.77
N GLN A 95 13.00 3.03 11.89
CA GLN A 95 12.68 4.45 11.96
C GLN A 95 13.92 5.32 11.70
N GLU A 96 15.08 4.94 12.24
CA GLU A 96 16.35 5.61 11.94
C GLU A 96 16.67 5.59 10.44
N GLU A 97 16.46 4.44 9.77
CA GLU A 97 16.65 4.33 8.32
C GLU A 97 15.70 5.24 7.54
N LEU A 98 14.44 5.36 7.97
CA LEU A 98 13.49 6.28 7.33
C LEU A 98 13.86 7.74 7.53
N VAL A 99 14.34 8.11 8.72
CA VAL A 99 14.88 9.45 9.00
C VAL A 99 16.07 9.74 8.09
N ARG A 100 17.01 8.79 7.92
CA ARG A 100 18.13 8.93 6.97
C ARG A 100 17.66 9.13 5.54
N ARG A 101 16.51 8.58 5.16
CA ARG A 101 15.88 8.75 3.84
C ARG A 101 15.01 10.00 3.70
N GLY A 102 14.99 10.87 4.72
CA GLY A 102 14.28 12.15 4.68
C GLY A 102 12.78 12.04 4.99
N PHE A 103 12.36 10.95 5.63
CA PHE A 103 11.02 10.83 6.20
C PHE A 103 11.04 11.22 7.69
N THR A 104 9.92 11.74 8.18
CA THR A 104 9.69 12.03 9.59
C THR A 104 8.46 11.24 10.07
N ASN A 105 8.48 10.81 11.33
CA ASN A 105 7.49 9.90 11.92
C ASN A 105 6.24 10.63 12.49
N TRP A 106 6.11 11.94 12.27
CA TRP A 106 5.24 12.75 13.13
C TRP A 106 3.85 12.95 12.53
N ALA A 107 2.91 12.02 12.83
CA ALA A 107 1.46 12.32 12.94
C ALA A 107 0.55 11.14 13.41
N GLY A 108 1.07 10.06 14.01
CA GLY A 108 0.23 8.97 14.53
C GLY A 108 0.81 7.58 14.26
N PRO A 109 0.13 6.49 14.64
CA PRO A 109 0.65 5.15 14.41
C PRO A 109 0.83 4.93 12.90
N ALA A 110 2.04 4.54 12.49
CA ALA A 110 2.35 4.09 11.14
C ALA A 110 2.22 5.14 10.00
N LEU A 111 2.41 6.43 10.30
CA LEU A 111 2.40 7.53 9.33
C LEU A 111 3.77 8.18 9.19
N TYR A 112 4.29 8.17 7.96
CA TYR A 112 5.59 8.73 7.62
C TYR A 112 5.48 9.80 6.53
N THR A 113 6.06 10.96 6.78
CA THR A 113 5.98 12.13 5.90
C THR A 113 7.37 12.52 5.43
N GLY A 114 7.58 12.55 4.12
CA GLY A 114 8.77 13.10 3.49
C GLY A 114 8.44 14.36 2.68
N ARG A 115 9.44 14.98 2.08
CA ARG A 115 9.26 16.17 1.22
C ARG A 115 8.22 15.94 0.13
N ASP A 116 8.25 14.76 -0.48
CA ASP A 116 7.52 14.46 -1.71
C ASP A 116 6.36 13.48 -1.51
N TYR A 117 6.40 12.68 -0.46
CA TYR A 117 5.48 11.56 -0.27
C TYR A 117 5.04 11.44 1.18
N ILE A 118 3.82 10.96 1.37
CA ILE A 118 3.27 10.55 2.65
C ILE A 118 2.97 9.06 2.54
N ILE A 119 3.35 8.27 3.53
CA ILE A 119 3.06 6.83 3.58
C ILE A 119 2.30 6.58 4.86
N LYS A 120 0.99 6.28 4.72
CA LYS A 120 0.14 5.81 5.81
C LYS A 120 0.16 4.28 5.86
N ASP A 121 -0.30 3.74 6.98
CA ASP A 121 -0.49 2.31 7.22
C ASP A 121 0.80 1.48 7.15
N MET A 122 1.94 2.11 7.42
CA MET A 122 3.24 1.44 7.51
C MET A 122 3.51 0.93 8.93
N HIS A 123 2.61 0.09 9.45
CA HIS A 123 2.78 -0.59 10.74
C HIS A 123 3.60 -1.86 10.56
N ILE A 124 4.01 -2.47 11.67
CA ILE A 124 4.97 -3.58 11.67
C ILE A 124 4.51 -4.80 10.85
N ASP A 125 3.21 -5.09 10.81
CA ASP A 125 2.67 -6.22 10.02
C ASP A 125 2.68 -5.95 8.51
N ASN A 126 2.78 -4.68 8.11
CA ASN A 126 2.87 -4.24 6.72
C ASN A 126 4.33 -4.08 6.24
N ILE A 127 5.30 -4.38 7.10
CA ILE A 127 6.72 -4.34 6.80
C ILE A 127 7.28 -5.75 6.94
N MET A 128 7.68 -6.34 5.83
CA MET A 128 8.30 -7.66 5.78
C MET A 128 9.82 -7.53 5.76
N LEU A 129 10.50 -8.21 6.68
CA LEU A 129 11.94 -8.37 6.69
C LEU A 129 12.32 -9.71 6.05
N THR A 130 13.06 -9.64 4.94
CA THR A 130 13.57 -10.82 4.22
C THR A 130 14.81 -11.40 4.90
N ASP A 131 15.14 -12.65 4.61
CA ASP A 131 16.36 -13.31 5.11
C ASP A 131 17.65 -12.56 4.71
N GLN A 132 17.63 -11.83 3.60
CA GLN A 132 18.72 -10.97 3.14
C GLN A 132 18.73 -9.58 3.82
N ARG A 133 17.95 -9.40 4.89
CA ARG A 133 17.80 -8.15 5.66
C ARG A 133 17.30 -6.96 4.85
N ASN A 134 16.54 -7.20 3.78
CA ASN A 134 15.85 -6.14 3.05
C ASN A 134 14.42 -5.97 3.56
N TYR A 135 14.00 -4.71 3.74
CA TYR A 135 12.61 -4.37 3.99
C TYR A 135 11.77 -4.46 2.70
N ARG A 136 10.56 -4.97 2.84
CA ARG A 136 9.56 -5.09 1.77
C ARG A 136 8.24 -4.60 2.32
N PHE A 137 7.59 -3.71 1.59
CA PHE A 137 6.41 -3.01 2.07
C PHE A 137 5.18 -3.59 1.39
N ILE A 138 4.24 -4.05 2.19
CA ILE A 138 2.94 -4.51 1.70
C ILE A 138 1.87 -3.62 2.32
N ASP A 139 0.78 -3.50 1.59
CA ASP A 139 -0.44 -2.88 2.11
C ASP A 139 -0.36 -1.40 2.55
N THR A 140 0.73 -0.71 2.22
CA THR A 140 0.87 0.72 2.49
C THR A 140 -0.19 1.55 1.74
N VAL A 141 -0.44 2.75 2.27
CA VAL A 141 -1.37 3.73 1.70
C VAL A 141 -0.57 5.00 1.39
N PRO A 142 0.12 5.05 0.23
CA PRO A 142 0.94 6.19 -0.13
C PRO A 142 0.11 7.33 -0.70
N PHE A 143 0.61 8.55 -0.57
CA PHE A 143 0.09 9.77 -1.19
C PHE A 143 1.26 10.63 -1.65
N LEU A 144 1.04 11.38 -2.73
CA LEU A 144 1.89 12.52 -3.04
C LEU A 144 1.72 13.58 -1.95
N ASN A 145 2.81 14.17 -1.43
CA ASN A 145 2.73 15.21 -0.41
C ASN A 145 2.38 16.56 -1.04
N THR A 146 1.09 16.83 -1.15
CA THR A 146 0.56 18.09 -1.70
C THR A 146 0.25 19.09 -0.58
N PRO A 147 0.23 20.41 -0.87
CA PRO A 147 -0.08 21.43 0.13
C PRO A 147 -1.41 21.20 0.85
N GLU A 148 -2.43 20.69 0.14
CA GLU A 148 -3.78 20.50 0.68
C GLU A 148 -3.84 19.43 1.79
N LEU A 149 -2.86 18.52 1.84
CA LEU A 149 -2.79 17.47 2.87
C LEU A 149 -2.21 17.98 4.20
N GLY A 150 -1.65 19.20 4.25
CA GLY A 150 -1.22 19.85 5.48
C GLY A 150 0.09 19.32 6.09
N TYR A 151 0.86 18.51 5.36
CA TYR A 151 2.15 17.95 5.81
C TYR A 151 3.38 18.67 5.21
N GLY A 152 3.22 19.94 4.82
CA GLY A 152 4.32 20.79 4.32
C GLY A 152 4.85 20.41 2.93
N GLY A 153 4.12 19.58 2.18
CA GLY A 153 4.49 19.18 0.82
C GLY A 153 4.29 20.26 -0.22
N THR A 154 4.99 20.11 -1.35
CA THR A 154 4.94 21.06 -2.49
C THR A 154 4.64 20.35 -3.81
N ARG A 155 4.21 19.09 -3.76
CA ARG A 155 3.95 18.31 -4.97
C ARG A 155 2.53 18.57 -5.47
N GLU A 156 2.35 18.36 -6.76
CA GLU A 156 1.07 18.51 -7.44
C GLU A 156 0.86 17.33 -8.39
N TYR A 157 -0.39 16.93 -8.57
CA TYR A 157 -0.74 15.94 -9.57
C TYR A 157 -0.82 16.66 -10.92
N GLY A 158 -0.06 16.19 -11.89
CA GLY A 158 -0.15 16.72 -13.24
C GLY A 158 -1.41 16.24 -13.97
N ASP A 159 -1.74 16.90 -15.08
CA ASP A 159 -2.78 16.42 -15.99
C ASP A 159 -2.37 15.08 -16.60
N ALA A 160 -3.04 14.00 -16.22
CA ALA A 160 -2.86 12.70 -16.84
C ALA A 160 -3.32 12.76 -18.31
N LYS A 161 -2.38 12.76 -19.25
CA LYS A 161 -2.69 12.61 -20.68
C LYS A 161 -2.62 11.13 -21.04
N VAL A 162 -3.77 10.52 -21.31
CA VAL A 162 -3.82 9.18 -21.92
C VAL A 162 -3.18 9.28 -23.29
N ARG A 163 -2.07 8.56 -23.48
CA ARG A 163 -1.40 8.45 -24.78
C ARG A 163 -1.53 7.01 -25.25
N LYS A 164 -1.92 6.84 -26.52
CA LYS A 164 -1.88 5.53 -27.18
C LYS A 164 -0.41 5.13 -27.31
N ILE A 165 -0.01 4.03 -26.70
CA ILE A 165 1.31 3.44 -26.96
C ILE A 165 1.17 2.72 -28.31
N PRO A 166 1.97 3.04 -29.34
CA PRO A 166 2.01 2.26 -30.56
C PRO A 166 2.43 0.83 -30.18
N VAL A 167 1.55 -0.12 -30.50
CA VAL A 167 1.86 -1.56 -30.50
C VAL A 167 2.50 -1.93 -31.84
#